data_AF-A0A134AWD7-F1
#
_entry.id   AF-A0A134AWD7-F1
#
_cell.length_a   1.000
_cell.length_b   1.000
_cell.length_c   1.000
_cell.angle_alpha   90.00
_cell.angle_beta   90.00
_cell.angle_gamma   90.00
#
_symmetry.space_group_name_H-M   'P 1'
#
loop_
_entity.id
_entity.type
_entity.pdbx_description
1 polymer ?
#
loop_
_entity_poly.entity_id
_entity_poly.type
_entity_poly.pdbx_seq_one_letter_code
_entity_poly.pdbx_strand_id
1 'polypeptide(L)'
;MYIKQWAAALLLGAIVLGTASCAKDEPKKPETSIAIEDLAGTWNLNGVTFSPETVTVGGTEYKVADHIFKAFIFNGLSVAPSKVKIEGEKATLISVVDGVEKTFDVTVKEGKLSFHSFSFGSVVREGNQLKLEIAVTNDLLKKMPLSHFANDEASTILKALAEQGQDLKIKATGTK
;
A
#
# COMPACT_ATOMS: atom_id res chain seq x y z
N MET A 1 14.13 37.08 20.52
CA MET A 1 15.48 37.45 20.05
C MET A 1 16.01 36.34 19.17
N TYR A 2 16.43 36.73 17.98
CA TYR A 2 16.88 35.88 16.89
C TYR A 2 18.33 35.41 17.15
N ILE A 3 18.67 34.18 16.75
CA ILE A 3 19.70 33.86 15.74
C ILE A 3 19.93 32.34 15.74
N LYS A 4 19.61 31.74 14.59
CA LYS A 4 19.98 30.38 14.18
C LYS A 4 21.50 30.31 14.04
N GLN A 5 22.13 29.30 14.63
CA GLN A 5 23.47 28.86 14.28
C GLN A 5 23.36 27.52 13.54
N TRP A 6 23.70 27.51 12.26
CA TRP A 6 24.15 26.29 11.60
C TRP A 6 25.45 26.62 10.89
N ALA A 7 26.45 25.81 11.22
CA ALA A 7 27.84 26.02 10.92
C ALA A 7 28.11 26.07 9.40
N ALA A 8 28.94 27.03 9.02
CA ALA A 8 29.66 27.01 7.77
C ALA A 8 30.75 25.94 7.84
N ALA A 9 30.74 24.99 6.91
CA ALA A 9 31.92 24.24 6.53
C ALA A 9 32.20 24.56 5.06
N LEU A 10 33.02 25.60 4.87
CA LEU A 10 33.80 25.83 3.66
C LEU A 10 34.77 24.65 3.51
N LEU A 11 34.67 23.90 2.42
CA LEU A 11 35.82 23.17 1.91
C LEU A 11 36.02 23.54 0.44
N LEU A 12 37.13 24.23 0.25
CA LEU A 12 37.75 24.61 -1.01
C LEU A 12 38.16 23.35 -1.78
N GLY A 13 37.59 23.18 -2.97
CA GLY A 13 38.15 22.34 -4.03
C GLY A 13 38.33 23.22 -5.26
N ALA A 14 39.58 23.58 -5.55
CA ALA A 14 39.94 24.43 -6.67
C ALA A 14 39.87 23.70 -8.01
N ILE A 15 39.16 24.34 -8.96
CA ILE A 15 39.44 24.49 -10.40
C ILE A 15 39.56 23.23 -11.27
N VAL A 16 38.61 23.07 -12.19
CA VAL A 16 38.90 22.93 -13.64
C VAL A 16 37.90 23.81 -14.41
N LEU A 17 38.44 24.81 -15.15
CA LEU A 17 37.70 25.56 -16.16
C LEU A 17 37.42 24.61 -17.34
N GLY A 18 36.21 24.06 -17.39
CA GLY A 18 35.68 23.35 -18.54
C GLY A 18 34.36 24.01 -18.95
N THR A 19 34.36 24.71 -20.08
CA THR A 19 33.14 25.19 -20.74
C THR A 19 32.37 23.99 -21.28
N ALA A 20 31.52 23.41 -20.44
CA ALA A 20 30.44 22.54 -20.88
C ALA A 20 29.14 23.11 -20.33
N SER A 21 28.20 23.34 -21.23
CA SER A 21 26.84 23.74 -20.95
C SER A 21 26.15 22.69 -20.07
N CYS A 22 26.34 22.78 -18.76
CA CYS A 22 25.59 22.01 -17.79
C CYS A 22 24.29 22.76 -17.54
N ALA A 23 23.24 22.37 -18.28
CA ALA A 23 21.88 22.58 -17.86
C ALA A 23 21.81 22.11 -16.40
N LYS A 24 21.57 23.05 -15.48
CA LYS A 24 21.18 22.71 -14.13
C LYS A 24 19.86 21.96 -14.27
N ASP A 25 19.91 20.64 -14.26
CA ASP A 25 18.78 19.86 -13.80
C ASP A 25 18.48 20.39 -12.39
N GLU A 26 17.39 21.16 -12.30
CA GLU A 26 16.78 21.47 -11.03
C GLU A 26 16.63 20.15 -10.26
N PRO A 27 16.83 20.14 -8.94
CA PRO A 27 16.48 18.96 -8.17
C PRO A 27 15.02 18.66 -8.46
N LYS A 28 14.75 17.57 -9.19
CA LYS A 28 13.40 17.08 -9.40
C LYS A 28 12.78 17.02 -8.02
N LYS A 29 11.79 17.90 -7.80
CA LYS A 29 10.93 17.87 -6.62
C LYS A 29 10.58 16.40 -6.37
N PRO A 30 10.66 15.89 -5.12
CA PRO A 30 10.21 14.54 -4.83
C PRO A 30 8.84 14.37 -5.45
N GLU A 31 8.64 13.24 -6.15
CA GLU A 31 7.37 12.90 -6.79
C GLU A 31 6.22 13.29 -5.86
N THR A 32 5.36 14.16 -6.40
CA THR A 32 4.37 14.95 -5.68
C THR A 32 3.64 14.12 -4.64
N SER A 33 3.79 14.48 -3.35
CA SER A 33 2.88 14.08 -2.29
C SER A 33 1.45 14.35 -2.77
N ILE A 34 0.66 13.30 -2.95
CA ILE A 34 -0.70 13.42 -3.47
C ILE A 34 -1.54 14.11 -2.41
N ALA A 35 -2.16 15.22 -2.78
CA ALA A 35 -3.03 15.92 -1.86
C ALA A 35 -4.25 15.03 -1.58
N ILE A 36 -4.57 14.84 -0.30
CA ILE A 36 -5.69 13.97 0.12
C ILE A 36 -7.02 14.45 -0.49
N GLU A 37 -7.16 15.76 -0.73
CA GLU A 37 -8.29 16.38 -1.42
C GLU A 37 -8.51 15.82 -2.84
N ASP A 38 -7.44 15.45 -3.55
CA ASP A 38 -7.53 14.85 -4.88
C ASP A 38 -8.04 13.41 -4.83
N LEU A 39 -7.91 12.73 -3.69
CA LEU A 39 -8.33 11.36 -3.47
C LEU A 39 -9.76 11.25 -2.91
N ALA A 40 -10.34 12.34 -2.44
CA ALA A 40 -11.62 12.34 -1.73
C ALA A 40 -12.78 11.78 -2.57
N GLY A 41 -13.66 11.02 -1.91
CA GLY A 41 -14.87 10.42 -2.47
C GLY A 41 -14.85 8.89 -2.46
N THR A 42 -15.86 8.30 -3.11
CA THR A 42 -15.99 6.85 -3.29
C THR A 42 -15.49 6.46 -4.67
N TRP A 43 -14.67 5.42 -4.74
CA TRP A 43 -14.11 4.87 -5.97
C TRP A 43 -14.52 3.42 -6.10
N ASN A 44 -15.11 3.05 -7.23
CA ASN A 44 -15.46 1.69 -7.60
C ASN A 44 -14.21 0.98 -8.15
N LEU A 45 -13.73 -0.02 -7.44
CA LEU A 45 -12.53 -0.78 -7.76
C LEU A 45 -12.83 -1.89 -8.77
N ASN A 46 -11.94 -2.02 -9.74
CA ASN A 46 -12.00 -2.97 -10.84
C ASN A 46 -10.59 -3.51 -11.15
N GLY A 47 -10.53 -4.61 -11.90
CA GLY A 47 -9.26 -5.18 -12.38
C GLY A 47 -8.34 -5.63 -11.25
N VAL A 48 -8.89 -6.25 -10.21
CA VAL A 48 -8.11 -6.71 -9.06
C VAL A 48 -7.15 -7.81 -9.50
N THR A 49 -5.86 -7.64 -9.22
CA THR A 49 -4.80 -8.62 -9.52
C THR A 49 -4.05 -9.01 -8.25
N PHE A 50 -3.57 -10.24 -8.20
CA PHE A 50 -2.90 -10.84 -7.04
C PHE A 50 -1.55 -11.41 -7.46
N SER A 51 -0.55 -11.18 -6.63
CA SER A 51 0.77 -11.81 -6.74
C SER A 51 1.21 -12.26 -5.35
N PRO A 52 1.49 -13.56 -5.16
CA PRO A 52 1.24 -14.64 -6.12
C PRO A 52 -0.26 -14.85 -6.38
N GLU A 53 -0.58 -15.49 -7.51
CA GLU A 53 -1.97 -15.87 -7.85
C GLU A 53 -2.42 -17.08 -7.01
N THR A 54 -1.53 -18.05 -6.85
CA THR A 54 -1.75 -19.27 -6.05
C THR A 54 -0.63 -19.51 -5.06
N VAL A 55 -0.92 -20.27 -4.02
CA VAL A 55 0.06 -20.76 -3.04
C VAL A 55 -0.22 -22.24 -2.79
N THR A 56 0.83 -23.06 -2.74
CA THR A 56 0.71 -24.49 -2.42
C THR A 56 1.08 -24.76 -0.97
N VAL A 57 0.21 -25.45 -0.24
CA VAL A 57 0.43 -25.86 1.17
C VAL A 57 0.09 -27.35 1.31
N GLY A 58 1.06 -28.16 1.73
CA GLY A 58 0.83 -29.60 1.94
C GLY A 58 0.35 -30.37 0.70
N GLY A 59 0.67 -29.90 -0.50
CA GLY A 59 0.20 -30.48 -1.77
C GLY A 59 -1.14 -29.95 -2.28
N THR A 60 -1.82 -29.09 -1.51
CA THR A 60 -3.05 -28.41 -1.94
C THR A 60 -2.71 -27.03 -2.49
N GLU A 61 -3.21 -26.71 -3.68
CA GLU A 61 -3.12 -25.37 -4.26
C GLU A 61 -4.32 -24.51 -3.83
N TYR A 62 -4.04 -23.30 -3.35
CA TYR A 62 -5.02 -22.30 -2.96
C TYR A 62 -4.93 -21.09 -3.88
N LYS A 63 -6.06 -20.61 -4.39
CA LYS A 63 -6.15 -19.31 -5.07
C LYS A 63 -6.16 -18.19 -4.04
N VAL A 64 -5.15 -17.33 -4.05
CA VAL A 64 -4.98 -16.28 -3.03
C VAL A 64 -6.22 -15.39 -2.95
N ALA A 65 -6.78 -15.01 -4.10
CA ALA A 65 -7.94 -14.14 -4.21
C ALA A 65 -9.18 -14.62 -3.43
N ASP A 66 -9.39 -15.94 -3.33
CA ASP A 66 -10.62 -16.53 -2.79
C ASP A 66 -10.65 -16.53 -1.24
N HIS A 67 -9.49 -16.33 -0.62
CA HIS A 67 -9.31 -16.51 0.82
C HIS A 67 -8.66 -15.31 1.50
N ILE A 68 -7.74 -14.59 0.85
CA ILE A 68 -6.81 -13.68 1.54
C ILE A 68 -7.52 -12.57 2.33
N PHE A 69 -8.60 -12.02 1.80
CA PHE A 69 -9.37 -10.95 2.46
C PHE A 69 -10.23 -11.43 3.64
N LYS A 70 -10.35 -12.75 3.86
CA LYS A 70 -10.94 -13.31 5.08
C LYS A 70 -9.97 -13.24 6.26
N ALA A 71 -8.68 -13.01 6.02
CA ALA A 71 -7.69 -12.89 7.07
C ALA A 71 -7.98 -11.71 8.02
N PHE A 72 -7.61 -11.90 9.28
CA PHE A 72 -7.78 -10.89 10.32
C PHE A 72 -7.06 -9.57 9.99
N ILE A 73 -5.92 -9.63 9.30
CA ILE A 73 -5.16 -8.44 8.87
C ILE A 73 -5.93 -7.53 7.91
N PHE A 74 -7.00 -8.03 7.30
CA PHE A 74 -7.93 -7.30 6.45
C PHE A 74 -9.31 -7.16 7.11
N ASN A 75 -9.39 -7.22 8.45
CA ASN A 75 -10.65 -7.19 9.21
C ASN A 75 -11.69 -8.24 8.75
N GLY A 76 -11.21 -9.32 8.12
CA GLY A 76 -12.03 -10.37 7.54
C GLY A 76 -13.05 -9.88 6.50
N LEU A 77 -12.73 -8.91 5.65
CA LEU A 77 -13.56 -8.35 4.56
C LEU A 77 -14.34 -9.36 3.68
N SER A 78 -14.03 -10.65 3.74
CA SER A 78 -14.69 -11.79 3.07
C SER A 78 -14.32 -12.00 1.61
N VAL A 79 -14.27 -10.93 0.80
CA VAL A 79 -13.76 -10.93 -0.58
C VAL A 79 -12.96 -9.65 -0.83
N ALA A 80 -12.36 -9.53 -2.01
CA ALA A 80 -11.65 -8.33 -2.42
C ALA A 80 -12.55 -7.09 -2.36
N PRO A 81 -12.05 -5.94 -1.88
CA PRO A 81 -12.84 -4.73 -1.83
C PRO A 81 -13.21 -4.30 -3.26
N SER A 82 -14.50 -4.07 -3.47
CA SER A 82 -15.05 -3.54 -4.73
C SER A 82 -15.18 -2.02 -4.69
N LYS A 83 -15.00 -1.39 -3.52
CA LYS A 83 -14.94 0.07 -3.39
C LYS A 83 -13.88 0.49 -2.39
N VAL A 84 -13.40 1.73 -2.55
CA VAL A 84 -12.67 2.46 -1.51
C VAL A 84 -13.30 3.84 -1.33
N LYS A 85 -13.60 4.20 -0.09
CA LYS A 85 -14.09 5.54 0.27
C LYS A 85 -12.99 6.29 0.99
N ILE A 86 -12.66 7.51 0.55
CA ILE A 86 -11.62 8.34 1.15
C ILE A 86 -12.25 9.65 1.65
N GLU A 87 -12.11 9.92 2.94
CA GLU A 87 -12.64 11.09 3.63
C GLU A 87 -11.61 11.60 4.63
N GLY A 88 -10.92 12.69 4.30
CA GLY A 88 -9.79 13.17 5.08
C GLY A 88 -8.70 12.11 5.21
N GLU A 89 -8.14 11.91 6.41
CA GLU A 89 -7.10 10.91 6.67
C GLU A 89 -7.63 9.48 6.86
N LYS A 90 -8.88 9.21 6.47
CA LYS A 90 -9.50 7.89 6.56
C LYS A 90 -9.78 7.33 5.18
N ALA A 91 -9.37 6.08 4.96
CA ALA A 91 -9.81 5.26 3.84
C ALA A 91 -10.60 4.05 4.36
N THR A 92 -11.76 3.80 3.78
CA THR A 92 -12.58 2.62 4.07
C THR A 92 -12.56 1.71 2.86
N LEU A 93 -11.94 0.54 2.99
CA LEU A 93 -12.02 -0.53 2.00
C LEU A 93 -13.34 -1.26 2.20
N ILE A 94 -14.12 -1.44 1.13
CA ILE A 94 -15.48 -1.99 1.20
C ILE A 94 -15.56 -3.20 0.29
N SER A 95 -15.89 -4.33 0.90
CA SER A 95 -16.26 -5.57 0.24
C SER A 95 -17.78 -5.69 0.22
N VAL A 96 -18.34 -6.13 -0.91
CA VAL A 96 -19.79 -6.29 -1.09
C VAL A 96 -20.10 -7.69 -1.59
N VAL A 97 -20.92 -8.43 -0.86
CA VAL A 97 -21.42 -9.77 -1.22
C VAL A 97 -22.93 -9.77 -1.06
N ASP A 98 -23.67 -10.09 -2.12
CA ASP A 98 -25.14 -10.13 -2.13
C ASP A 98 -25.81 -8.86 -1.57
N GLY A 99 -25.20 -7.69 -1.81
CA GLY A 99 -25.67 -6.40 -1.32
C GLY A 99 -25.30 -6.08 0.12
N VAL A 100 -24.64 -6.99 0.84
CA VAL A 100 -24.14 -6.77 2.21
C VAL A 100 -22.72 -6.21 2.15
N GLU A 101 -22.52 -5.04 2.77
CA GLU A 101 -21.21 -4.41 2.85
C GLU A 101 -20.46 -4.84 4.11
N LYS A 102 -19.19 -5.22 3.94
CA LYS A 102 -18.22 -5.36 5.04
C LYS A 102 -17.08 -4.40 4.81
N THR A 103 -16.64 -3.74 5.88
CA THR A 103 -15.70 -2.63 5.79
C THR A 103 -14.42 -2.87 6.58
N PHE A 104 -13.35 -2.23 6.11
CA PHE A 104 -12.08 -2.14 6.81
C PHE A 104 -11.59 -0.70 6.76
N ASP A 105 -11.62 -0.07 7.93
CA ASP A 105 -11.17 1.30 8.11
C ASP A 105 -9.66 1.33 8.35
N VAL A 106 -8.97 2.16 7.56
CA VAL A 106 -7.53 2.36 7.64
C VAL A 106 -7.21 3.84 7.53
N THR A 107 -6.04 4.22 8.03
CA THR A 107 -5.52 5.58 7.90
C THR A 107 -4.94 5.75 6.50
N VAL A 108 -5.20 6.90 5.87
CA VAL A 108 -4.53 7.34 4.65
C VAL A 108 -3.81 8.66 4.91
N LYS A 109 -2.50 8.68 4.68
CA LYS A 109 -1.68 9.88 4.80
C LYS A 109 -0.70 9.96 3.64
N GLU A 110 -0.72 11.06 2.89
CA GLU A 110 0.12 11.23 1.69
C GLU A 110 -0.03 10.05 0.71
N GLY A 111 -1.26 9.54 0.55
CA GLY A 111 -1.56 8.37 -0.28
C GLY A 111 -1.12 7.02 0.32
N LYS A 112 -0.44 6.96 1.46
CA LYS A 112 -0.05 5.68 2.10
C LYS A 112 -1.17 5.17 2.99
N LEU A 113 -1.51 3.89 2.85
CA LEU A 113 -2.45 3.19 3.71
C LEU A 113 -1.73 2.54 4.88
N SER A 114 -2.28 2.73 6.08
CA SER A 114 -1.76 2.11 7.30
C SER A 114 -2.87 1.68 8.24
N PHE A 115 -2.64 0.56 8.93
CA PHE A 115 -3.49 0.07 10.00
C PHE A 115 -2.62 -0.11 11.25
N HIS A 116 -3.04 0.47 12.38
CA HIS A 116 -2.18 0.66 13.55
C HIS A 116 -0.85 1.32 13.14
N SER A 117 0.29 0.73 13.50
CA SER A 117 1.63 1.22 13.17
C SER A 117 2.19 0.67 11.85
N PHE A 118 1.42 -0.13 11.11
CA PHE A 118 1.90 -0.82 9.91
C PHE A 118 1.36 -0.18 8.65
N SER A 119 2.26 0.32 7.80
CA SER A 119 1.90 0.65 6.42
C SER A 119 1.89 -0.62 5.58
N PHE A 120 0.82 -0.79 4.80
CA PHE A 120 0.58 -2.02 4.05
C PHE A 120 0.09 -1.76 2.62
N GLY A 121 0.03 -0.49 2.19
CA GLY A 121 -0.45 -0.16 0.87
C GLY A 121 -0.41 1.33 0.56
N SER A 122 -0.95 1.68 -0.60
CA SER A 122 -1.07 3.04 -1.08
C SER A 122 -2.25 3.21 -2.03
N VAL A 123 -2.70 4.45 -2.14
CA VAL A 123 -3.65 4.94 -3.12
C VAL A 123 -3.04 6.15 -3.83
N VAL A 124 -3.08 6.11 -5.15
CA VAL A 124 -2.54 7.17 -6.02
C VAL A 124 -3.60 7.57 -7.02
N ARG A 125 -3.71 8.86 -7.34
CA ARG A 125 -4.56 9.34 -8.43
C ARG A 125 -3.73 9.63 -9.66
N GLU A 126 -4.13 9.06 -10.78
CA GLU A 126 -3.59 9.36 -12.10
C GLU A 126 -4.75 9.76 -13.02
N GLY A 127 -4.87 11.06 -13.28
CA GLY A 127 -6.00 11.61 -14.02
C GLY A 127 -7.34 11.33 -13.34
N ASN A 128 -8.19 10.55 -14.00
CA ASN A 128 -9.52 10.17 -13.50
C ASN A 128 -9.57 8.77 -12.86
N GLN A 129 -8.40 8.12 -12.71
CA GLN A 129 -8.30 6.79 -12.11
C GLN A 129 -7.58 6.88 -10.76
N LEU A 130 -8.09 6.11 -9.81
CA LEU A 130 -7.39 5.77 -8.58
C LEU A 130 -6.64 4.45 -8.80
N LYS A 131 -5.41 4.35 -8.35
CA LYS A 131 -4.65 3.09 -8.27
C LYS A 131 -4.51 2.72 -6.81
N LEU A 132 -5.06 1.57 -6.44
CA LEU A 132 -4.88 0.95 -5.14
C LEU A 132 -3.78 -0.10 -5.26
N GLU A 133 -2.81 -0.06 -4.36
CA GLU A 133 -1.82 -1.12 -4.18
C GLU A 133 -1.79 -1.52 -2.70
N ILE A 134 -2.02 -2.79 -2.42
CA ILE A 134 -1.75 -3.41 -1.12
C ILE A 134 -0.48 -4.24 -1.28
N ALA A 135 0.50 -4.00 -0.43
CA ALA A 135 1.78 -4.68 -0.42
C ALA A 135 2.10 -5.11 1.02
N VAL A 136 1.83 -6.38 1.33
CA VAL A 136 2.20 -6.99 2.60
C VAL A 136 3.48 -7.77 2.38
N THR A 137 4.61 -7.19 2.81
CA THR A 137 5.91 -7.81 2.61
C THR A 137 6.08 -9.05 3.48
N ASN A 138 6.91 -9.98 3.02
CA ASN A 138 7.30 -11.17 3.76
C ASN A 138 7.88 -10.81 5.15
N ASP A 139 8.71 -9.77 5.19
CA ASP A 139 9.28 -9.23 6.42
C ASP A 139 8.21 -8.72 7.39
N LEU A 140 7.15 -8.09 6.86
CA LEU A 140 6.02 -7.66 7.67
C LEU A 140 5.25 -8.88 8.20
N LEU A 141 4.96 -9.87 7.35
CA LEU A 141 4.29 -11.12 7.75
C LEU A 141 5.03 -11.83 8.88
N LYS A 142 6.36 -11.95 8.79
CA LYS A 142 7.22 -12.58 9.81
C LYS A 142 7.22 -11.84 11.16
N LYS A 143 6.93 -10.53 11.16
CA LYS A 143 6.88 -9.70 12.36
C LYS A 143 5.48 -9.66 12.99
N MET A 144 4.46 -10.15 12.30
CA MET A 144 3.10 -10.14 12.83
C MET A 144 2.96 -11.10 14.02
N PRO A 145 2.25 -10.70 15.09
CA PRO A 145 1.84 -11.61 16.15
C PRO A 145 1.15 -12.87 15.62
N LEU A 146 1.45 -14.02 16.21
CA LEU A 146 0.80 -15.29 15.83
C LEU A 146 -0.72 -15.25 15.98
N SER A 147 -1.24 -14.40 16.87
CA SER A 147 -2.68 -14.16 17.05
C SER A 147 -3.38 -13.56 15.82
N HIS A 148 -2.62 -12.99 14.87
CA HIS A 148 -3.17 -12.54 13.58
C HIS A 148 -3.36 -13.67 12.58
N PHE A 149 -2.90 -14.88 12.89
CA PHE A 149 -3.06 -16.06 12.06
C PHE A 149 -3.96 -17.08 12.77
N ALA A 150 -5.25 -17.03 12.46
CA ALA A 150 -6.23 -18.00 12.93
C ALA A 150 -5.99 -19.40 12.33
N ASN A 151 -6.79 -20.37 12.76
CA ASN A 151 -6.81 -21.71 12.15
C ASN A 151 -7.81 -21.74 10.98
N ASP A 152 -7.57 -20.91 9.97
CA ASP A 152 -8.36 -20.80 8.74
C ASP A 152 -7.47 -20.80 7.49
N GLU A 153 -8.10 -20.94 6.32
CA GLU A 153 -7.40 -20.99 5.03
C GLU A 153 -6.65 -19.70 4.72
N ALA A 154 -7.22 -18.55 5.09
CA ALA A 154 -6.59 -17.25 4.84
C ALA A 154 -5.27 -17.10 5.62
N SER A 155 -5.28 -17.53 6.88
CA SER A 155 -4.10 -17.57 7.75
C SER A 155 -3.10 -18.62 7.32
N THR A 156 -3.58 -19.75 6.78
CA THR A 156 -2.73 -20.80 6.19
C THR A 156 -1.97 -20.24 4.98
N ILE A 157 -2.65 -19.51 4.11
CA ILE A 157 -2.03 -18.84 2.95
C ILE A 157 -1.02 -17.78 3.41
N LEU A 158 -1.37 -16.93 4.38
CA LEU A 158 -0.44 -15.92 4.90
C LEU A 158 0.82 -16.52 5.52
N LYS A 159 0.69 -17.62 6.27
CA LYS A 159 1.83 -18.37 6.81
C LYS A 159 2.69 -18.94 5.69
N ALA A 160 2.06 -19.55 4.69
CA ALA A 160 2.77 -20.13 3.55
C ALA A 160 3.53 -19.07 2.74
N LEU A 161 2.94 -17.89 2.51
CA LEU A 161 3.65 -16.74 1.91
C LEU A 161 4.88 -16.36 2.75
N ALA A 162 4.73 -16.29 4.08
CA ALA A 162 5.81 -15.97 5.00
C ALA A 162 6.96 -17.00 4.92
N GLU A 163 6.63 -18.29 4.94
CA GLU A 163 7.57 -19.42 4.90
C GLU A 163 8.28 -19.56 3.55
N GLN A 164 7.56 -19.31 2.45
CA GLN A 164 8.09 -19.40 1.07
C GLN A 164 8.87 -18.16 0.64
N GLY A 165 9.01 -17.16 1.53
CA GLY A 165 9.75 -15.93 1.21
C GLY A 165 9.03 -15.02 0.21
N GLN A 166 7.70 -15.14 0.09
CA GLN A 166 6.90 -14.38 -0.87
C GLN A 166 6.24 -13.17 -0.21
N ASP A 167 6.15 -12.09 -0.98
CA ASP A 167 5.33 -10.92 -0.67
C ASP A 167 3.90 -11.13 -1.19
N LEU A 168 2.92 -10.57 -0.49
CA LEU A 168 1.55 -10.43 -1.02
C LEU A 168 1.42 -9.05 -1.67
N LYS A 169 1.12 -9.05 -2.96
CA LYS A 169 0.82 -7.82 -3.71
C LYS A 169 -0.55 -7.90 -4.36
N ILE A 170 -1.39 -6.91 -4.08
CA ILE A 170 -2.74 -6.79 -4.64
C ILE A 170 -2.86 -5.42 -5.28
N LYS A 171 -3.34 -5.35 -6.52
CA LYS A 171 -3.56 -4.07 -7.20
C LYS A 171 -4.98 -3.98 -7.70
N ALA A 172 -5.55 -2.79 -7.69
CA ALA A 172 -6.84 -2.49 -8.31
C ALA A 172 -6.85 -1.07 -8.86
N THR A 173 -7.72 -0.83 -9.85
CA THR A 173 -7.99 0.52 -10.38
C THR A 173 -9.40 0.96 -10.01
N GLY A 174 -9.54 2.20 -9.56
CA GLY A 174 -10.79 2.81 -9.14
C GLY A 174 -11.27 3.89 -10.11
N THR A 175 -12.57 3.95 -10.34
CA THR A 175 -13.24 5.10 -11.00
C THR A 175 -14.35 5.64 -10.10
N LYS A 176 -14.66 6.93 -10.22
CA LYS A 176 -15.80 7.51 -9.50
C LYS A 176 -17.13 7.03 -10.07
#